data_AF-A0A3Q7X514-F1
#
_entry.id   AF-A0A3Q7X514-F1
#
_cell.length_a   1.000
_cell.length_b   1.000
_cell.length_c   1.000
_cell.angle_alpha   90.00
_cell.angle_beta   90.00
_cell.angle_gamma   90.00
#
_symmetry.space_group_name_H-M   'P 1'
#
loop_
_entity.id
_entity.type
_entity.pdbx_description
1 polymer ?
#
loop_
_entity_poly.entity_id
_entity_poly.type
_entity_poly.pdbx_seq_one_letter_code
_entity_poly.pdbx_strand_id
1 'polypeptide(L)'
;MHIVKVLHYFGRSIEWGGEPGGNCYNETTPIEDSSYWDSNSLKSIMQVIGEEFKKSKVPITFLNITQLSRLRKDAHTSIYKKHWNPLTREQLANPTSYADCIHWCLSGLQDTWNELLFANPTSYVVVVIQIMTRMSLTMMTTRSNTGFSFSFV
;
A
#
# COMPACT_ATOMS: atom_id res chain seq x y z
N MET A 1 8.43 -10.05 -14.28
CA MET A 1 7.47 -9.83 -13.18
C MET A 1 7.86 -8.56 -12.46
N HIS A 2 7.05 -7.50 -12.56
CA HIS A 2 7.34 -6.22 -11.89
C HIS A 2 6.30 -6.00 -10.79
N ILE A 3 6.69 -6.22 -9.53
CA ILE A 3 5.87 -5.87 -8.37
C ILE A 3 6.12 -4.39 -8.12
N VAL A 4 5.16 -3.53 -8.46
CA VAL A 4 5.18 -2.13 -8.04
C VAL A 4 4.75 -2.12 -6.57
N LYS A 5 5.71 -2.18 -5.65
CA LYS A 5 5.42 -2.04 -4.22
C LYS A 5 4.98 -0.61 -3.95
N VAL A 6 3.75 -0.48 -3.47
CA VAL A 6 3.17 0.80 -3.12
C VAL A 6 2.85 0.89 -1.64
N LEU A 7 3.36 1.95 -1.02
CA LEU A 7 3.26 2.29 0.40
C LEU A 7 1.90 2.96 0.72
N HIS A 8 1.19 2.45 1.73
CA HIS A 8 -0.13 2.96 2.20
C HIS A 8 0.03 3.54 3.59
N TYR A 9 -0.49 4.75 3.86
CA TYR A 9 -0.40 5.34 5.19
C TYR A 9 -1.71 5.22 5.98
N PHE A 10 -1.69 4.44 7.07
CA PHE A 10 -2.83 4.24 7.98
C PHE A 10 -2.72 5.15 9.20
N GLY A 11 -2.79 6.46 8.96
CA GLY A 11 -2.52 7.47 9.97
C GLY A 11 -3.71 8.05 10.72
N ARG A 12 -4.94 7.61 10.43
CA ARG A 12 -6.15 8.24 10.97
C ARG A 12 -7.21 7.21 11.36
N SER A 13 -7.22 6.82 12.63
CA SER A 13 -8.18 5.83 13.13
C SER A 13 -9.64 6.22 13.02
N ILE A 14 -9.92 7.53 12.99
CA ILE A 14 -11.27 8.06 12.74
C ILE A 14 -11.86 7.60 11.41
N GLU A 15 -11.02 7.29 10.41
CA GLU A 15 -11.52 6.81 9.11
C GLU A 15 -12.21 5.46 9.26
N TRP A 16 -11.76 4.61 10.18
CA TRP A 16 -12.33 3.28 10.46
C TRP A 16 -13.06 3.21 11.80
N GLY A 17 -13.52 4.35 12.34
CA GLY A 17 -14.35 4.41 13.55
C GLY A 17 -13.60 4.40 14.88
N GLY A 18 -12.27 4.57 14.87
CA GLY A 18 -11.48 4.74 16.09
C GLY A 18 -11.37 6.19 16.57
N GLU A 19 -10.62 6.40 17.65
CA GLU A 19 -10.50 7.69 18.33
C GLU A 19 -9.77 8.77 17.50
N PRO A 20 -10.08 10.07 17.67
CA PRO A 20 -9.32 11.15 17.06
C PRO A 20 -7.84 11.13 17.48
N GLY A 21 -6.94 11.29 16.51
CA GLY A 21 -5.49 11.33 16.76
C GLY A 21 -4.83 9.95 16.89
N GLY A 22 -5.58 8.85 16.80
CA GLY A 22 -5.04 7.50 16.69
C GLY A 22 -4.62 7.14 15.26
N ASN A 23 -3.92 6.01 15.14
CA ASN A 23 -3.44 5.44 13.88
C ASN A 23 -3.44 3.90 13.97
N CYS A 24 -2.63 3.20 13.16
CA CYS A 24 -2.51 1.75 13.20
C CYS A 24 -1.95 1.17 14.53
N TYR A 25 -1.49 2.00 15.46
CA TYR A 25 -0.99 1.54 16.75
C TYR A 25 -2.08 0.84 17.55
N ASN A 26 -1.75 -0.36 18.06
CA ASN A 26 -2.63 -1.21 18.87
C ASN A 26 -3.88 -1.73 18.12
N GLU A 27 -3.91 -1.63 16.79
CA GLU A 27 -4.92 -2.27 15.96
C GLU A 27 -4.55 -3.75 15.77
N THR A 28 -5.41 -4.66 16.24
CA THR A 28 -5.13 -6.12 16.21
C THR A 28 -6.10 -6.91 15.33
N THR A 29 -7.15 -6.25 14.84
CA THR A 29 -8.15 -6.86 13.96
C THR A 29 -8.29 -6.05 12.67
N PRO A 30 -8.63 -6.71 11.55
CA PRO A 30 -8.95 -6.02 10.33
C PRO A 30 -10.24 -5.20 10.50
N ILE A 31 -10.48 -4.31 9.55
CA ILE A 31 -11.77 -3.64 9.38
C ILE A 31 -12.76 -4.69 8.86
N GLU A 32 -13.84 -4.91 9.59
CA GLU A 32 -14.86 -5.92 9.25
C GLU A 32 -15.81 -5.44 8.15
N ASP A 33 -15.98 -4.11 8.02
CA ASP A 33 -16.80 -3.53 6.97
C ASP A 33 -16.14 -3.68 5.60
N SER A 34 -16.60 -4.66 4.83
CA SER A 34 -16.16 -4.90 3.44
C SER A 34 -16.45 -3.71 2.49
N SER A 35 -17.37 -2.81 2.85
CA SER A 35 -17.69 -1.62 2.07
C SER A 35 -16.77 -0.43 2.41
N TYR A 36 -15.88 -0.60 3.37
CA TYR A 36 -14.94 0.42 3.81
C TYR A 36 -14.06 0.95 2.67
N TRP A 37 -14.00 2.28 2.64
CA TRP A 37 -13.07 3.05 1.83
C TRP A 37 -12.71 4.30 2.60
N ASP A 38 -11.42 4.50 2.85
CA ASP A 38 -10.98 5.73 3.50
C ASP A 38 -11.09 6.93 2.55
N SER A 39 -10.93 8.14 3.08
CA SER A 39 -11.01 9.36 2.25
C SER A 39 -9.82 9.54 1.30
N ASN A 40 -8.71 8.85 1.57
CA ASN A 40 -7.49 8.87 0.76
C ASN A 40 -7.51 7.78 -0.34
N SER A 41 -8.61 7.05 -0.50
CA SER A 41 -8.75 6.02 -1.49
C SER A 41 -9.10 6.63 -2.84
N LEU A 42 -8.06 6.88 -3.65
CA LEU A 42 -8.25 7.47 -4.98
C LEU A 42 -8.71 6.39 -5.97
N LYS A 43 -9.97 5.95 -5.81
CA LYS A 43 -10.67 5.07 -6.74
C LYS A 43 -10.50 5.52 -8.20
N SER A 44 -10.44 6.83 -8.42
CA SER A 44 -10.15 7.46 -9.70
C SER A 44 -8.79 7.06 -10.28
N ILE A 45 -7.73 6.95 -9.47
CA ILE A 45 -6.41 6.51 -9.92
C ILE A 45 -6.43 5.03 -10.29
N MET A 46 -7.10 4.17 -9.50
CA MET A 46 -7.26 2.77 -9.87
C MET A 46 -8.03 2.60 -11.19
N GLN A 47 -9.03 3.45 -11.42
CA GLN A 47 -9.76 3.49 -12.68
C GLN A 47 -8.85 3.89 -13.84
N VAL A 48 -8.11 5.00 -13.72
CA VAL A 48 -7.18 5.47 -14.77
C VAL A 48 -6.13 4.41 -15.09
N ILE A 49 -5.53 3.79 -14.07
CA ILE A 49 -4.55 2.71 -14.25
C ILE A 49 -5.17 1.52 -15.00
N GLY A 50 -6.38 1.11 -14.62
CA GLY A 50 -7.10 0.04 -15.31
C GLY A 50 -7.41 0.39 -16.78
N GLU A 51 -7.77 1.63 -17.07
CA GLU A 51 -8.00 2.12 -18.43
C GLU A 51 -6.72 2.17 -19.26
N GLU A 52 -5.60 2.62 -18.69
CA GLU A 52 -4.30 2.63 -19.37
C GLU A 52 -3.78 1.22 -19.65
N PHE A 53 -3.93 0.28 -18.71
CA PHE A 53 -3.54 -1.11 -18.94
C PHE A 53 -4.39 -1.81 -20.00
N LYS A 54 -5.67 -1.46 -20.14
CA LYS A 54 -6.52 -1.94 -21.24
C LYS A 54 -6.07 -1.46 -22.62
N LYS A 55 -5.39 -0.31 -22.70
CA LYS A 55 -4.85 0.24 -23.96
C LYS A 55 -3.52 -0.42 -24.37
N SER A 56 -2.91 -1.19 -23.47
CA SER A 56 -1.63 -1.86 -23.74
C SER A 56 -1.77 -2.91 -24.83
N LYS A 57 -0.76 -2.98 -25.71
CA LYS A 57 -0.64 -4.06 -26.71
C LYS A 57 -0.20 -5.38 -26.07
N VAL A 58 0.35 -5.33 -24.86
CA VAL A 58 0.76 -6.48 -24.07
C VAL A 58 -0.40 -6.85 -23.14
N PRO A 59 -0.78 -8.14 -23.04
CA PRO A 59 -1.81 -8.56 -22.10
C PRO A 59 -1.33 -8.35 -20.66
N ILE A 60 -1.89 -7.35 -19.98
CA ILE A 60 -1.62 -7.02 -18.59
C ILE A 60 -2.80 -7.44 -17.74
N THR A 61 -2.56 -8.25 -16.72
CA THR A 61 -3.56 -8.55 -15.68
C THR A 61 -3.38 -7.56 -14.55
N PHE A 62 -4.39 -6.73 -14.33
CA PHE A 62 -4.42 -5.80 -13.22
C PHE A 62 -5.05 -6.45 -11.99
N LEU A 63 -4.27 -6.64 -10.93
CA LEU A 63 -4.78 -7.11 -9.64
C LEU A 63 -5.02 -5.92 -8.71
N ASN A 64 -6.30 -5.52 -8.58
CA ASN A 64 -6.70 -4.47 -7.67
C ASN A 64 -6.80 -5.01 -6.23
N ILE A 65 -5.69 -4.95 -5.51
CA ILE A 65 -5.62 -5.35 -4.09
C ILE A 65 -5.77 -4.17 -3.12
N THR A 66 -6.12 -2.99 -3.65
CA THR A 66 -6.17 -1.75 -2.85
C THR A 66 -7.18 -1.87 -1.71
N GLN A 67 -8.39 -2.34 -1.99
CA GLN A 67 -9.42 -2.49 -0.97
C GLN A 67 -9.06 -3.56 0.06
N LEU A 68 -8.61 -4.74 -0.40
CA LEU A 68 -8.22 -5.83 0.48
C LEU A 68 -7.09 -5.41 1.42
N SER A 69 -6.10 -4.67 0.91
CA SER A 69 -5.01 -4.14 1.73
C SER A 69 -5.50 -3.08 2.73
N ARG A 70 -6.50 -2.28 2.35
CA ARG A 70 -7.13 -1.27 3.21
C ARG A 70 -7.85 -1.82 4.42
N LEU A 71 -8.38 -3.04 4.33
CA LEU A 71 -9.04 -3.66 5.47
C LEU A 71 -8.02 -4.06 6.55
N ARG A 72 -6.73 -4.17 6.21
CA ARG A 72 -5.71 -4.75 7.08
C ARG A 72 -4.96 -3.72 7.93
N LYS A 73 -5.68 -2.86 8.65
CA LYS A 73 -5.10 -1.91 9.62
C LYS A 73 -4.23 -2.59 10.69
N ASP A 74 -4.48 -3.86 10.94
CA ASP A 74 -3.77 -4.75 11.87
C ASP A 74 -2.41 -5.25 11.38
N ALA A 75 -2.13 -5.18 10.07
CA ALA A 75 -0.97 -5.85 9.49
C ALA A 75 0.32 -5.00 9.50
N HIS A 76 0.30 -3.82 10.12
CA HIS A 76 1.41 -2.89 10.12
C HIS A 76 2.49 -3.20 11.15
N THR A 77 3.73 -2.83 10.83
CA THR A 77 4.85 -2.96 11.77
C THR A 77 4.70 -2.08 13.01
N SER A 78 3.97 -0.96 12.92
CA SER A 78 3.73 -0.06 14.03
C SER A 78 5.05 0.33 14.72
N ILE A 79 5.18 0.14 16.03
CA ILE A 79 6.44 0.38 16.76
C ILE A 79 7.43 -0.79 16.72
N TYR A 80 7.04 -1.95 16.15
CA TYR A 80 7.81 -3.20 16.18
C TYR A 80 8.77 -3.35 14.98
N LYS A 81 9.00 -2.28 14.22
CA LYS A 81 10.04 -2.27 13.19
C LYS A 81 11.45 -2.24 13.80
N LYS A 82 12.45 -2.59 12.99
CA LYS A 82 13.85 -2.38 13.35
C LYS A 82 14.12 -0.87 13.45
N HIS A 83 14.53 -0.43 14.64
CA HIS A 83 15.00 0.93 14.87
C HIS A 83 16.51 0.98 14.76
N TRP A 84 17.05 1.99 14.09
CA TRP A 84 18.50 2.20 13.99
C TRP A 84 19.10 2.60 15.34
N ASN A 85 18.33 3.33 16.14
CA ASN A 85 18.66 3.72 17.50
C ASN A 85 17.58 3.20 18.46
N PRO A 86 17.89 2.92 19.73
CA PRO A 86 16.87 2.62 20.74
C PRO A 86 15.84 3.75 20.83
N LEU A 87 14.57 3.39 21.07
CA LEU A 87 13.51 4.37 21.25
C LEU A 87 13.76 5.20 22.52
N THR A 88 13.52 6.51 22.44
CA THR A 88 13.63 7.39 23.60
C THR A 88 12.44 7.19 24.55
N ARG A 89 12.55 7.68 25.80
CA ARG A 89 11.45 7.62 26.77
C ARG A 89 10.21 8.36 26.28
N GLU A 90 10.40 9.47 25.57
CA GLU A 90 9.33 10.29 25.01
C GLU A 90 8.59 9.56 23.87
N GLN A 91 9.32 8.83 23.02
CA GLN A 91 8.73 8.00 21.96
C GLN A 91 7.94 6.83 22.53
N LEU A 92 8.44 6.20 23.60
CA LEU A 92 7.73 5.13 24.31
C LEU A 92 6.50 5.65 25.06
N ALA A 93 6.53 6.90 25.54
CA ALA A 93 5.39 7.53 26.20
C ALA A 93 4.27 7.92 25.21
N ASN A 94 4.58 8.10 23.93
CA ASN A 94 3.59 8.35 22.88
C ASN A 94 3.86 7.48 21.63
N PRO A 95 3.56 6.17 21.68
CA PRO A 95 3.83 5.22 20.60
C PRO A 95 3.20 5.62 19.27
N THR A 96 2.01 6.24 19.31
CA THR A 96 1.28 6.73 18.15
C THR A 96 2.12 7.71 17.32
N SER A 97 2.95 8.55 17.95
CA SER A 97 3.79 9.54 17.24
C SER A 97 4.90 8.91 16.39
N TYR A 98 5.25 7.65 16.63
CA TYR A 98 6.37 6.97 15.99
C TYR A 98 5.98 5.61 15.36
N ALA A 99 4.69 5.26 15.39
CA ALA A 99 4.18 4.06 14.77
C ALA A 99 4.33 4.10 13.24
N ASP A 100 4.91 3.04 12.70
CA ASP A 100 5.03 2.83 11.26
C ASP A 100 3.77 2.19 10.70
N CYS A 101 2.88 3.05 10.22
CA CYS A 101 1.63 2.68 9.56
C CYS A 101 1.76 2.61 8.04
N ILE A 102 2.98 2.36 7.55
CA ILE A 102 3.31 2.25 6.13
C ILE A 102 3.77 0.84 5.78
N HIS A 103 4.68 0.32 6.60
CA HIS A 103 5.27 -1.00 6.38
C HIS A 103 4.42 -2.09 7.03
N TRP A 104 4.51 -3.27 6.46
CA TRP A 104 3.74 -4.45 6.85
C TRP A 104 4.63 -5.48 7.52
N CYS A 105 4.09 -6.18 8.51
CA CYS A 105 4.73 -7.34 9.10
C CYS A 105 4.85 -8.50 8.09
N LEU A 106 5.87 -9.33 8.30
CA LEU A 106 6.04 -10.63 7.65
C LEU A 106 6.06 -11.71 8.75
N SER A 107 5.31 -12.81 8.64
CA SER A 107 4.28 -13.17 7.65
C SER A 107 3.01 -12.32 7.78
N GLY A 108 2.26 -12.09 6.69
CA GLY A 108 1.04 -11.30 6.75
C GLY A 108 0.47 -10.90 5.39
N LEU A 109 0.09 -9.62 5.27
CA LEU A 109 -0.59 -9.10 4.07
C LEU A 109 0.19 -9.32 2.77
N GLN A 110 1.52 -9.28 2.82
CA GLN A 110 2.38 -9.51 1.66
C GLN A 110 2.28 -10.95 1.13
N ASP A 111 1.98 -11.92 2.00
CA ASP A 111 1.82 -13.32 1.60
C ASP A 111 0.53 -13.52 0.80
N THR A 112 -0.56 -12.86 1.21
CA THR A 112 -1.81 -12.84 0.44
C THR A 112 -1.61 -12.27 -0.97
N TRP A 113 -0.78 -11.24 -1.12
CA TRP A 113 -0.45 -10.72 -2.45
C TRP A 113 0.33 -11.73 -3.28
N ASN A 114 1.28 -12.44 -2.65
CA ASN A 114 2.03 -13.51 -3.31
C ASN A 114 1.11 -14.65 -3.75
N GLU A 115 0.17 -15.08 -2.92
CA GLU A 115 -0.82 -16.10 -3.29
C GLU A 115 -1.70 -15.66 -4.46
N LEU A 116 -2.20 -14.41 -4.46
CA LEU A 116 -2.96 -13.85 -5.57
C LEU A 116 -2.13 -13.79 -6.86
N LEU A 117 -0.84 -13.46 -6.75
CA LEU A 117 0.09 -13.49 -7.87
C LEU A 117 0.28 -14.92 -8.40
N PHE A 118 0.51 -15.90 -7.53
CA PHE A 118 0.68 -17.30 -7.93
C PHE A 118 -0.58 -17.89 -8.57
N ALA A 119 -1.77 -17.48 -8.13
CA ALA A 119 -3.04 -17.88 -8.73
C ALA A 119 -3.29 -17.26 -10.12
N ASN A 120 -2.54 -16.21 -10.51
CA ASN A 120 -2.68 -15.50 -11.78
C ASN A 120 -1.38 -15.56 -12.59
N PRO A 121 -1.04 -16.69 -13.23
CA PRO A 121 0.26 -16.91 -13.87
C PRO A 121 0.46 -16.16 -15.21
N THR A 122 -0.28 -15.08 -15.47
CA THR A 122 -0.09 -14.28 -16.69
C THR A 122 1.28 -13.59 -16.69
N SER A 123 1.88 -13.46 -17.88
CA SER A 123 3.26 -12.97 -18.03
C SER A 123 3.50 -11.56 -17.48
N TYR A 124 2.44 -10.76 -17.32
CA TYR A 124 2.49 -9.36 -16.87
C TYR A 124 1.38 -9.06 -15.88
N VAL A 125 1.58 -9.47 -14.62
CA VAL A 125 0.73 -9.04 -13.52
C VAL A 125 1.29 -7.74 -12.94
N VAL A 126 0.44 -6.71 -12.85
CA VAL A 126 0.76 -5.48 -12.13
C VAL A 126 -0.15 -5.40 -10.91
N VAL A 127 0.49 -5.36 -9.75
CA VAL A 127 -0.15 -5.12 -8.46
C VAL A 127 -0.05 -3.62 -8.20
N VAL A 128 -1.17 -2.93 -8.10
CA VAL A 128 -1.18 -1.53 -7.67
C VAL A 128 -1.95 -1.40 -6.39
N ILE A 129 -1.27 -0.80 -5.44
CA ILE A 129 -1.84 -0.25 -4.22
C ILE A 129 -1.63 1.28 -4.38
N GLN A 130 -2.43 2.16 -3.78
CA GLN A 130 -2.35 3.63 -3.93
C GLN A 130 -1.20 4.32 -3.14
N ILE A 131 -0.38 5.20 -3.75
CA ILE A 131 0.59 6.09 -3.04
C ILE A 131 -0.14 7.37 -2.60
N MET A 132 0.06 7.80 -1.35
CA MET A 132 0.11 9.23 -1.01
C MET A 132 1.23 9.49 0.01
N THR A 133 2.39 9.89 -0.48
CA THR A 133 3.21 10.89 0.22
C THR A 133 3.50 11.99 -0.78
N ARG A 134 3.46 13.23 -0.30
CA ARG A 134 3.49 14.51 -1.01
C ARG A 134 4.77 14.75 -1.82
N MET A 135 5.09 13.87 -2.78
CA MET A 135 6.17 14.04 -3.76
C MET A 135 5.54 14.23 -5.13
N SER A 136 5.96 15.31 -5.80
CA SER A 136 5.59 15.68 -7.15
C SER A 136 5.48 14.45 -8.07
N LEU A 137 4.29 14.24 -8.63
CA LEU A 137 4.11 13.43 -9.82
C LEU A 137 4.88 14.09 -10.97
N THR A 138 6.18 13.82 -11.08
CA THR A 138 6.88 13.99 -12.34
C THR A 138 6.78 12.68 -13.09
N MET A 139 5.71 12.53 -13.87
CA MET A 139 5.56 11.46 -14.83
C MET A 139 6.56 11.72 -15.97
N MET A 140 7.80 11.23 -15.86
CA MET A 140 8.72 11.23 -16.99
C MET A 140 8.38 10.05 -17.90
N THR A 141 7.56 10.31 -18.91
CA THR A 141 7.50 9.48 -20.10
C THR A 141 8.79 9.72 -20.91
N THR A 142 9.84 8.94 -20.68
CA THR A 142 10.94 8.89 -21.64
C THR A 142 10.58 7.91 -22.74
N ARG A 143 10.22 8.47 -23.90
CA ARG A 143 10.02 7.72 -25.14
C ARG A 143 11.39 7.17 -25.56
N SER A 144 11.62 5.87 -25.37
CA SER A 144 12.69 5.16 -26.07
C SER A 144 12.08 3.96 -26.80
N ASN A 145 12.52 3.76 -28.05
CA ASN A 145 11.89 2.85 -29.02
C ASN A 145 12.11 1.36 -28.73
N THR A 146 12.62 0.99 -27.56
CA THR A 146 12.99 -0.39 -27.23
C THR A 146 12.84 -0.63 -25.73
N GLY A 147 11.65 -1.04 -25.30
CA GLY A 147 11.43 -1.60 -23.95
C GLY A 147 11.20 -0.57 -22.85
N PHE A 148 10.18 -0.83 -22.01
CA PHE A 148 9.98 -0.12 -20.75
C PHE A 148 11.06 -0.58 -19.76
N SER A 149 12.04 0.28 -19.47
CA SER A 149 12.95 0.08 -18.34
C SER A 149 12.47 0.92 -17.16
N PHE A 150 12.09 0.25 -16.08
CA PHE A 150 11.78 0.90 -14.81
C PHE A 150 13.04 0.91 -13.95
N SER A 151 13.71 2.07 -13.86
CA SER A 151 14.77 2.28 -12.86
C SER A 151 14.15 2.87 -11.61
N PHE A 152 14.27 2.16 -10.49
CA PHE A 152 14.00 2.70 -9.16
C PHE A 152 15.27 3.40 -8.67
N VAL A 153 15.15 4.66 -8.23
CA VAL A 153 16.15 5.33 -7.38
C VAL A 153 15.64 5.26 -5.95
#